data_AF-A0A1F5YUI8-F1
#
_entry.id   AF-A0A1F5YUI8-F1
#
_cell.length_a   1.000
_cell.length_b   1.000
_cell.length_c   1.000
_cell.angle_alpha   90.00
_cell.angle_beta   90.00
_cell.angle_gamma   90.00
#
_symmetry.space_group_name_H-M   'P 1'
#
loop_
_entity.id
_entity.type
_entity.pdbx_description
1 polymer ?
#
loop_
_entity_poly.entity_id
_entity_poly.type
_entity_poly.pdbx_seq_one_letter_code
_entity_poly.pdbx_strand_id
1 'polypeptide(L)'
;MLNNFFYSYNELMHTFKKTIIYLFCLINLSYLVITFLPNINKVNLPIINPVSSATVLASKSSNTVMTDLEVSEEDYKEYNILLLGLDARKGDDRPRCDAIHIFSFSPATDYLRITSIPRGTRIELANVSTQSAYLANNCHLNGIENTINKIEKISDLEIDAYITVGFSQVLGILRSMNLPTSSTLQYLRNRRYGIGDYQRSHNQANFLKDMILSYFWQFYKLPVNFREFIFNTIDGNLDFSTANYLIEAFARKKIYLSSDNIILISKPERSKYVKEIHLEVENEEFTLGQNDEEYKTYQIEMETYLNNLIKTIENDVISGHKNRAYTKLKIPFNQKLWLQIDNEEVRDEIHYRLVEVYVNCVEDVEKSKYILEEYKNELKLFNKTKYLQKAEDLGKSG
;
A
#
# COMPACT_ATOMS: atom_id res chain seq x y z
N MET A 1 29.34 -69.19 2.97
CA MET A 1 30.01 -67.95 2.49
C MET A 1 29.05 -66.90 1.93
N LEU A 2 27.94 -67.26 1.28
CA LEU A 2 27.00 -66.26 0.69
C LEU A 2 26.16 -65.45 1.69
N ASN A 3 25.77 -66.00 2.84
CA ASN A 3 24.94 -65.27 3.83
C ASN A 3 25.69 -64.13 4.57
N ASN A 4 27.01 -64.25 4.79
CA ASN A 4 27.77 -63.18 5.46
C ASN A 4 28.02 -61.97 4.53
N PHE A 5 28.03 -62.18 3.22
CA PHE A 5 28.20 -61.10 2.24
C PHE A 5 26.94 -60.22 2.13
N PHE A 6 25.75 -60.83 2.18
CA PHE A 6 24.48 -60.08 2.14
C PHE A 6 24.24 -59.25 3.41
N TYR A 7 24.63 -59.77 4.57
CA TYR A 7 24.49 -59.02 5.84
C TYR A 7 25.44 -57.82 5.88
N SER A 8 26.69 -58.00 5.44
CA SER A 8 27.68 -56.91 5.37
C SER A 8 27.30 -55.83 4.35
N TYR A 9 26.67 -56.19 3.23
CA TYR A 9 26.22 -55.21 2.23
C TYR A 9 25.06 -54.36 2.73
N ASN A 10 24.10 -54.97 3.44
CA ASN A 10 22.97 -54.23 4.02
C ASN A 10 23.39 -53.30 5.14
N GLU A 11 24.29 -53.72 6.03
CA GLU A 11 24.90 -52.84 7.04
C GLU A 11 25.59 -51.64 6.39
N LEU A 12 26.43 -51.89 5.37
CA LEU A 12 27.16 -50.84 4.66
C LEU A 12 26.22 -49.82 4.00
N MET A 13 25.18 -50.30 3.30
CA MET A 13 24.15 -49.45 2.68
C MET A 13 23.34 -48.68 3.72
N HIS A 14 23.10 -49.25 4.90
CA HIS A 14 22.36 -48.58 5.97
C HIS A 14 23.18 -47.47 6.61
N THR A 15 24.48 -47.67 6.82
CA THR A 15 25.41 -46.60 7.22
C THR A 15 25.52 -45.52 6.15
N PHE A 16 25.62 -45.89 4.87
CA PHE A 16 25.75 -44.91 3.78
C PHE A 16 24.50 -44.01 3.67
N LYS A 17 23.29 -44.58 3.76
CA LYS A 17 22.05 -43.80 3.80
C LYS A 17 21.96 -42.86 5.01
N LYS A 18 22.38 -43.33 6.20
CA LYS A 18 22.42 -42.48 7.40
C LYS A 18 23.40 -41.31 7.21
N THR A 19 24.58 -41.55 6.66
CA THR A 19 25.58 -40.50 6.41
C THR A 19 25.06 -39.45 5.42
N ILE A 20 24.37 -39.85 4.35
CA ILE A 20 23.77 -38.91 3.39
C ILE A 20 22.68 -38.05 4.06
N ILE A 21 21.82 -38.66 4.89
CA ILE A 21 20.78 -37.93 5.60
C ILE A 21 21.40 -36.94 6.59
N TYR A 22 22.42 -37.35 7.35
CA TYR A 22 23.12 -36.44 8.27
C TYR A 22 23.79 -35.29 7.53
N LEU A 23 24.43 -35.54 6.37
CA LEU A 23 25.03 -34.50 5.56
C LEU A 23 23.98 -33.50 5.04
N PHE A 24 22.82 -34.00 4.60
CA PHE A 24 21.71 -33.16 4.16
C PHE A 24 21.13 -32.32 5.30
N CYS A 25 20.95 -32.90 6.48
CA CYS A 25 20.52 -32.17 7.68
C CYS A 25 21.55 -31.10 8.08
N LEU A 26 22.85 -31.38 7.97
CA LEU A 26 23.92 -30.45 8.34
C LEU A 26 24.01 -29.28 7.35
N ILE A 27 23.80 -29.52 6.05
CA ILE A 27 23.70 -28.48 5.02
C ILE A 27 22.48 -27.58 5.30
N ASN A 28 21.30 -28.14 5.57
CA ASN A 28 20.11 -27.35 5.88
C ASN A 28 20.26 -26.56 7.19
N LEU A 29 20.91 -27.13 8.20
CA LEU A 29 21.21 -26.43 9.45
C LEU A 29 22.19 -25.27 9.23
N SER A 30 23.22 -25.47 8.40
CA SER A 30 24.15 -24.40 8.06
C SER A 30 23.50 -23.26 7.26
N TYR A 31 22.57 -23.58 6.35
CA TYR A 31 21.77 -22.57 5.65
C TYR A 31 20.88 -21.77 6.61
N LEU A 32 20.26 -22.45 7.59
CA LEU A 32 19.41 -21.81 8.60
C LEU A 32 20.22 -20.91 9.56
N VAL A 33 21.46 -21.26 9.87
CA VAL A 33 22.35 -20.39 10.66
C VAL A 33 22.79 -19.16 9.86
N ILE A 34 23.05 -19.30 8.55
CA ILE A 34 23.43 -18.18 7.68
C ILE A 34 22.26 -17.19 7.50
N THR A 35 21.02 -17.67 7.39
CA THR A 35 19.84 -16.81 7.22
C THR A 35 19.41 -16.12 8.51
N PHE A 36 19.81 -16.63 9.68
CA PHE A 36 19.45 -16.10 11.00
C PHE A 36 20.59 -15.45 11.79
N LEU A 37 21.79 -15.33 11.20
CA LEU A 37 22.84 -14.47 11.78
C LEU A 37 22.47 -13.00 11.54
N PRO A 38 22.19 -12.19 12.59
CA PRO A 38 21.85 -10.79 12.41
C PRO A 38 23.08 -10.05 11.88
N ASN A 39 22.92 -9.40 10.73
CA ASN A 39 23.96 -8.53 10.17
C ASN A 39 24.05 -7.28 11.06
N ILE A 40 24.92 -7.32 12.06
CA ILE A 40 25.23 -6.20 12.93
C ILE A 40 26.17 -5.27 12.16
N ASN A 41 25.63 -4.14 11.70
CA ASN A 41 26.34 -2.87 11.60
C ASN A 41 25.31 -1.73 11.54
N LYS A 42 24.86 -1.27 12.71
CA LYS A 42 24.12 -0.01 12.87
C LYS A 42 25.12 1.14 12.96
N VAL A 43 25.23 1.94 11.91
CA VAL A 43 25.74 3.31 12.03
C VAL A 43 24.52 4.18 12.37
N ASN A 44 24.45 4.63 13.62
CA ASN A 44 23.50 5.68 14.00
C ASN A 44 24.07 7.02 13.53
N LEU A 45 23.34 7.75 12.68
CA LEU A 45 23.55 9.17 12.46
C LEU A 45 22.31 9.95 12.93
N PRO A 46 22.48 11.09 13.62
CA PRO A 46 21.39 11.83 14.24
C PRO A 46 20.72 12.75 13.21
N ILE A 47 19.38 12.79 13.19
CA ILE A 47 18.63 13.87 12.55
C ILE A 47 17.99 14.70 13.65
N ILE A 48 18.36 15.99 13.66
CA ILE A 48 18.00 17.01 14.63
C ILE A 48 17.04 18.00 13.94
N ASN A 49 15.92 18.29 14.65
CA ASN A 49 14.98 19.43 14.59
C ASN A 49 13.74 19.38 13.66
N PRO A 50 12.68 20.15 14.01
CA PRO A 50 11.98 20.25 15.31
C PRO A 50 10.46 20.00 15.11
N VAL A 51 9.72 19.46 16.08
CA VAL A 51 8.91 20.22 17.04
C VAL A 51 8.57 19.30 18.22
N SER A 52 8.97 19.76 19.41
CA SER A 52 8.51 19.36 20.75
C SER A 52 6.99 19.19 20.78
N SER A 53 6.40 18.07 21.19
CA SER A 53 6.50 17.51 22.54
C SER A 53 5.98 16.06 22.56
N ALA A 54 6.88 15.08 22.73
CA ALA A 54 6.58 13.75 23.29
C ALA A 54 7.87 13.03 23.74
N THR A 55 8.95 13.77 23.99
CA THR A 55 10.26 13.25 24.39
C THR A 55 10.41 13.29 25.90
N VAL A 56 9.53 12.59 26.63
CA VAL A 56 9.77 12.29 28.05
C VAL A 56 9.27 10.87 28.33
N LEU A 57 10.24 9.97 28.53
CA LEU A 57 10.13 8.63 29.16
C LEU A 57 9.73 7.44 28.29
N ALA A 58 10.72 6.84 27.61
CA ALA A 58 10.80 5.37 27.47
C ALA A 58 12.23 4.89 27.20
N SER A 59 13.22 5.44 27.93
CA SER A 59 14.49 4.74 28.15
C SER A 59 14.49 4.17 29.57
N LYS A 60 13.87 3.00 29.75
CA LYS A 60 14.23 2.09 30.85
C LYS A 60 13.69 0.68 30.66
N SER A 61 14.66 -0.24 30.68
CA SER A 61 14.61 -1.59 31.20
C SER A 61 14.07 -2.72 30.33
N SER A 62 15.02 -3.59 30.00
CA SER A 62 14.88 -4.99 29.62
C SER A 62 14.15 -5.83 30.70
N ASN A 63 13.53 -6.91 30.23
CA ASN A 63 13.08 -8.12 30.95
C ASN A 63 12.24 -7.93 32.23
N THR A 64 10.90 -8.04 32.13
CA THR A 64 10.09 -8.72 33.16
C THR A 64 8.76 -9.21 32.57
N VAL A 65 8.33 -10.35 33.10
CA VAL A 65 7.10 -11.15 32.95
C VAL A 65 5.81 -10.36 32.69
N MET A 66 4.89 -10.97 31.92
CA MET A 66 3.51 -10.50 31.72
C MET A 66 2.76 -10.35 33.05
N THR A 67 2.40 -9.11 33.36
CA THR A 67 1.32 -8.72 34.29
C THR A 67 0.66 -7.49 33.71
N ASP A 68 -0.67 -7.39 33.92
CA ASP A 68 -1.57 -6.36 33.38
C ASP A 68 -0.91 -4.97 33.31
N LEU A 69 -0.72 -4.49 32.08
CA LEU A 69 -0.16 -3.17 31.81
C LEU A 69 -1.21 -2.11 32.15
N GLU A 70 -0.88 -1.24 33.10
CA GLU A 70 -1.61 0.00 33.37
C GLU A 70 -1.78 0.76 32.06
N VAL A 71 -3.03 0.99 31.66
CA VAL A 71 -3.43 1.76 30.48
C VAL A 71 -2.99 3.21 30.70
N SER A 72 -2.15 3.74 29.82
CA SER A 72 -1.71 5.15 29.93
C SER A 72 -2.85 6.09 29.52
N GLU A 73 -2.83 7.36 29.92
CA GLU A 73 -3.82 8.35 29.42
C GLU A 73 -3.79 8.46 27.88
N GLU A 74 -2.64 8.18 27.27
CA GLU A 74 -2.44 8.17 25.82
C GLU A 74 -3.18 7.00 25.12
N ASP A 75 -3.41 5.89 25.83
CA ASP A 75 -4.19 4.76 25.30
C ASP A 75 -5.69 5.09 25.18
N TYR A 76 -6.21 6.09 25.90
CA TYR A 76 -7.62 6.50 25.85
C TYR A 76 -7.95 7.46 24.71
N LYS A 77 -6.94 8.05 24.04
CA LYS A 77 -7.17 8.89 22.86
C LYS A 77 -7.82 8.05 21.75
N GLU A 78 -8.93 8.53 21.18
CA GLU A 78 -9.47 8.02 19.93
C GLU A 78 -8.77 8.72 18.76
N TYR A 79 -8.22 7.96 17.84
CA TYR A 79 -7.56 8.45 16.63
C TYR A 79 -8.52 8.33 15.46
N ASN A 80 -8.75 9.43 14.75
CA ASN A 80 -9.59 9.51 13.56
C ASN A 80 -8.71 9.68 12.32
N ILE A 81 -8.40 8.57 11.65
CA ILE A 81 -7.56 8.54 10.46
C ILE A 81 -8.42 8.53 9.20
N LEU A 82 -8.32 9.58 8.38
CA LEU A 82 -9.06 9.71 7.14
C LEU A 82 -8.36 9.00 5.97
N LEU A 83 -9.06 8.07 5.32
CA LEU A 83 -8.67 7.47 4.04
C LEU A 83 -9.43 8.12 2.88
N LEU A 84 -8.68 8.69 1.95
CA LEU A 84 -9.20 9.27 0.70
C LEU A 84 -8.75 8.45 -0.52
N GLY A 85 -9.71 7.90 -1.25
CA GLY A 85 -9.47 7.34 -2.58
C GLY A 85 -9.51 8.44 -3.64
N LEU A 86 -8.38 8.72 -4.26
CA LEU A 86 -8.21 9.77 -5.26
C LEU A 86 -8.51 9.24 -6.67
N ASP A 87 -9.37 9.97 -7.38
CA ASP A 87 -9.58 9.81 -8.82
C ASP A 87 -8.89 10.96 -9.55
N ALA A 88 -7.61 10.76 -9.85
CA ALA A 88 -6.82 11.64 -10.70
C ALA A 88 -6.81 11.05 -12.12
N ARG A 89 -7.22 11.85 -13.11
CA ARG A 89 -7.05 11.46 -14.51
C ARG A 89 -5.56 11.51 -14.88
N LYS A 90 -5.17 10.78 -15.94
CA LYS A 90 -3.78 10.77 -16.44
C LYS A 90 -3.31 12.21 -16.67
N GLY A 91 -2.30 12.66 -15.93
CA GLY A 91 -1.75 14.02 -16.06
C GLY A 91 -2.52 15.13 -15.33
N ASP A 92 -3.55 14.81 -14.54
CA ASP A 92 -4.27 15.77 -13.69
C ASP A 92 -3.64 15.86 -12.29
N ASP A 93 -3.33 17.07 -11.84
CA ASP A 93 -2.77 17.35 -10.51
C ASP A 93 -3.83 17.70 -9.47
N ARG A 94 -5.11 17.76 -9.86
CA ARG A 94 -6.25 18.07 -8.99
C ARG A 94 -7.25 16.92 -8.97
N PRO A 95 -7.02 15.87 -8.16
CA PRO A 95 -7.88 14.71 -8.12
C PRO A 95 -9.25 15.01 -7.49
N ARG A 96 -10.23 14.17 -7.83
CA ARG A 96 -11.47 14.07 -7.06
C ARG A 96 -11.28 13.11 -5.88
N CYS A 97 -12.06 13.29 -4.82
CA CYS A 97 -12.08 12.38 -3.67
C CYS A 97 -13.30 11.45 -3.77
N ASP A 98 -13.08 10.24 -4.29
CA ASP A 98 -14.15 9.34 -4.73
C ASP A 98 -14.52 8.25 -3.71
N ALA A 99 -13.61 7.94 -2.79
CA ALA A 99 -13.83 7.10 -1.62
C ALA A 99 -13.39 7.88 -0.37
N ILE A 100 -14.23 7.87 0.67
CA ILE A 100 -14.04 8.71 1.87
C ILE A 100 -14.42 7.86 3.07
N HIS A 101 -13.44 7.47 3.88
CA HIS A 101 -13.62 6.59 5.03
C HIS A 101 -12.78 7.10 6.20
N ILE A 102 -13.38 7.24 7.39
CA ILE A 102 -12.68 7.61 8.62
C ILE A 102 -12.55 6.35 9.46
N PHE A 103 -11.33 5.99 9.83
CA PHE A 103 -11.02 4.93 10.78
C PHE A 103 -10.88 5.55 12.17
N SER A 104 -11.84 5.29 13.06
CA SER A 104 -11.80 5.74 14.45
C SER A 104 -11.43 4.57 15.36
N PHE A 105 -10.30 4.69 16.05
CA PHE A 105 -9.79 3.64 16.94
C PHE A 105 -9.08 4.22 18.16
N SER A 106 -9.36 3.67 19.34
CA SER A 106 -8.62 3.95 20.56
C SER A 106 -7.90 2.68 21.04
N PRO A 107 -6.61 2.75 21.40
CA PRO A 107 -5.90 1.62 22.01
C PRO A 107 -6.57 1.05 23.27
N ALA A 108 -7.45 1.80 23.93
CA ALA A 108 -8.26 1.34 25.05
C ALA A 108 -9.46 0.47 24.62
N THR A 109 -10.02 0.67 23.42
CA THR A 109 -11.22 -0.03 22.92
C THR A 109 -10.88 -1.37 22.26
N ASP A 110 -11.90 -2.23 22.13
CA ASP A 110 -11.85 -3.55 21.48
C ASP A 110 -12.54 -3.56 20.12
N TYR A 111 -12.89 -2.39 19.60
CA TYR A 111 -13.54 -2.21 18.31
C TYR A 111 -12.88 -1.11 17.48
N LEU A 112 -13.03 -1.23 16.17
CA LEU A 112 -12.70 -0.22 15.16
C LEU A 112 -13.99 0.27 14.51
N ARG A 113 -14.12 1.58 14.33
CA ARG A 113 -15.23 2.20 13.61
C ARG A 113 -14.75 2.67 12.24
N ILE A 114 -15.47 2.30 11.18
CA ILE A 114 -15.23 2.82 9.82
C ILE A 114 -16.44 3.66 9.43
N THR A 115 -16.26 4.98 9.42
CA THR A 115 -17.30 5.94 9.02
C THR A 115 -17.12 6.32 7.56
N SER A 116 -18.01 5.85 6.69
CA SER A 116 -17.99 6.13 5.26
C SER A 116 -18.86 7.33 4.91
N ILE A 117 -18.38 8.17 4.00
CA ILE A 117 -19.15 9.30 3.45
C ILE A 117 -19.29 9.12 1.94
N PRO A 118 -20.52 8.96 1.41
CA PRO A 118 -20.70 8.86 -0.03
C PRO A 118 -20.17 10.11 -0.72
N ARG A 119 -19.38 9.92 -1.77
CA ARG A 119 -18.79 11.01 -2.58
C ARG A 119 -19.83 12.05 -3.07
N GLY A 120 -21.06 11.59 -3.27
CA GLY A 120 -22.21 12.36 -3.73
C GLY A 120 -22.92 13.13 -2.63
N THR A 121 -22.36 13.19 -1.41
CA THR A 121 -22.88 14.03 -0.33
C THR A 121 -22.84 15.49 -0.76
N ARG A 122 -23.99 16.17 -0.64
CA ARG A 122 -24.11 17.59 -0.97
C ARG A 122 -23.38 18.43 0.07
N ILE A 123 -22.65 19.43 -0.39
CA ILE A 123 -21.95 20.39 0.47
C ILE A 123 -22.27 21.81 0.04
N GLU A 124 -22.16 22.74 0.97
CA GLU A 124 -22.25 24.16 0.66
C GLU A 124 -20.92 24.66 0.10
N LEU A 125 -20.95 25.15 -1.13
CA LEU A 125 -19.82 25.80 -1.81
C LEU A 125 -20.23 27.22 -2.20
N ALA A 126 -19.47 28.22 -1.76
CA ALA A 126 -19.65 29.59 -2.22
C ALA A 126 -19.31 29.69 -3.72
N ASN A 127 -20.13 30.39 -4.49
CA ASN A 127 -19.87 30.72 -5.91
C ASN A 127 -19.69 29.51 -6.86
N VAL A 128 -20.16 28.31 -6.49
CA VAL A 128 -20.17 27.12 -7.36
C VAL A 128 -21.61 26.74 -7.71
N SER A 129 -21.84 26.31 -8.95
CA SER A 129 -23.18 25.85 -9.35
C SER A 129 -23.63 24.68 -8.45
N THR A 130 -24.91 24.66 -8.10
CA THR A 130 -25.48 23.59 -7.25
C THR A 130 -25.26 22.19 -7.83
N GLN A 131 -25.09 22.05 -9.14
CA GLN A 131 -24.80 20.75 -9.78
C GLN A 131 -23.38 20.21 -9.48
N SER A 132 -22.43 21.09 -9.14
CA SER A 132 -21.05 20.70 -8.82
C SER A 132 -20.78 20.59 -7.32
N ALA A 133 -21.77 20.94 -6.49
CA ALA A 133 -21.72 21.01 -5.03
C ALA A 133 -21.80 19.63 -4.35
N TYR A 134 -20.90 18.73 -4.76
CA TYR A 134 -20.71 17.40 -4.21
C TYR A 134 -19.34 17.29 -3.55
N LEU A 135 -19.27 16.57 -2.44
CA LEU A 135 -18.05 16.39 -1.67
C LEU A 135 -16.88 15.89 -2.53
N ALA A 136 -17.13 14.97 -3.46
CA ALA A 136 -16.10 14.43 -4.34
C ALA A 136 -15.35 15.47 -5.16
N ASN A 137 -16.08 16.50 -5.61
CA ASN A 137 -15.53 17.54 -6.46
C ASN A 137 -14.74 18.57 -5.65
N ASN A 138 -14.91 18.60 -4.32
CA ASN A 138 -14.29 19.61 -3.49
C ASN A 138 -12.77 19.50 -3.47
N CYS A 139 -12.22 18.28 -3.51
CA CYS A 139 -10.77 18.08 -3.62
C CYS A 139 -10.20 18.74 -4.88
N HIS A 140 -10.90 18.60 -6.01
CA HIS A 140 -10.51 19.21 -7.28
C HIS A 140 -10.66 20.74 -7.26
N LEU A 141 -11.73 21.25 -6.66
CA LEU A 141 -12.09 22.67 -6.67
C LEU A 141 -11.32 23.50 -5.63
N ASN A 142 -11.19 22.97 -4.42
CA ASN A 142 -10.75 23.71 -3.22
C ASN A 142 -9.62 23.01 -2.46
N GLY A 143 -9.13 21.86 -2.95
CA GLY A 143 -8.04 21.10 -2.32
C GLY A 143 -8.47 20.15 -1.21
N ILE A 144 -7.51 19.33 -0.76
CA ILE A 144 -7.73 18.29 0.26
C ILE A 144 -8.06 18.91 1.61
N GLU A 145 -7.30 19.91 2.06
CA GLU A 145 -7.51 20.58 3.36
C GLU A 145 -8.93 21.14 3.52
N ASN A 146 -9.44 21.82 2.48
CA ASN A 146 -10.82 22.31 2.50
C ASN A 146 -11.83 21.15 2.55
N THR A 147 -11.51 20.03 1.91
CA THR A 147 -12.37 18.84 1.90
C THR A 147 -12.39 18.16 3.25
N ILE A 148 -11.27 18.09 3.97
CA ILE A 148 -11.20 17.60 5.35
C ILE A 148 -12.15 18.41 6.23
N ASN A 149 -12.09 19.75 6.18
CA ASN A 149 -13.02 20.61 6.94
C ASN A 149 -14.51 20.36 6.63
N LYS A 150 -14.85 19.90 5.41
CA LYS A 150 -16.22 19.51 5.06
C LYS A 150 -16.57 18.13 5.60
N ILE A 151 -15.62 17.20 5.54
CA ILE A 151 -15.76 15.85 6.09
C ILE A 151 -16.01 15.92 7.59
N GLU A 152 -15.20 16.66 8.34
CA GLU A 152 -15.33 16.83 9.80
C GLU A 152 -16.72 17.32 10.19
N LYS A 153 -17.27 18.29 9.46
CA LYS A 153 -18.63 18.80 9.67
C LYS A 153 -19.72 17.78 9.36
N ILE A 154 -19.52 16.91 8.38
CA ILE A 154 -20.49 15.87 8.01
C ILE A 154 -20.43 14.70 9.00
N SER A 155 -19.24 14.33 9.44
CA SER A 155 -19.03 13.21 10.35
C SER A 155 -19.25 13.56 11.82
N ASP A 156 -19.10 14.84 12.18
CA ASP A 156 -19.00 15.31 13.57
C ASP A 156 -17.79 14.66 14.28
N LEU A 157 -16.65 14.62 13.60
CA LEU A 157 -15.38 14.04 14.06
C LEU A 157 -14.24 14.99 13.68
N GLU A 158 -13.24 15.13 14.55
CA GLU A 158 -11.98 15.82 14.25
C GLU A 158 -10.99 14.82 13.62
N ILE A 159 -10.37 15.16 12.49
CA ILE A 159 -9.41 14.28 11.80
C ILE A 159 -7.99 14.52 12.30
N ASP A 160 -7.38 13.50 12.91
CA ASP A 160 -6.00 13.59 13.40
C ASP A 160 -4.97 13.54 12.27
N ALA A 161 -5.22 12.70 11.27
CA ALA A 161 -4.35 12.52 10.12
C ALA A 161 -5.13 11.93 8.93
N TYR A 162 -4.56 12.04 7.74
CA TYR A 162 -5.11 11.47 6.54
C TYR A 162 -4.07 10.71 5.73
N ILE A 163 -4.57 9.75 4.97
CA ILE A 163 -3.86 9.02 3.92
C ILE A 163 -4.68 9.10 2.63
N THR A 164 -3.98 9.19 1.51
CA THR A 164 -4.56 9.24 0.17
C THR A 164 -4.01 8.12 -0.68
N VAL A 165 -4.90 7.42 -1.38
CA VAL A 165 -4.55 6.34 -2.30
C VAL A 165 -5.12 6.62 -3.67
N GLY A 166 -4.26 6.62 -4.69
CA GLY A 166 -4.68 6.68 -6.08
C GLY A 166 -4.99 5.30 -6.66
N PHE A 167 -5.52 5.28 -7.88
CA PHE A 167 -5.86 4.06 -8.60
C PHE A 167 -4.66 3.11 -8.81
N SER A 168 -3.50 3.66 -9.15
CA SER A 168 -2.23 2.94 -9.31
C SER A 168 -1.81 2.21 -8.02
N GLN A 169 -1.88 2.90 -6.87
CA GLN A 169 -1.53 2.31 -5.57
C GLN A 169 -2.48 1.17 -5.21
N VAL A 170 -3.79 1.38 -5.38
CA VAL A 170 -4.80 0.33 -5.13
C VAL A 170 -4.51 -0.92 -5.97
N LEU A 171 -4.24 -0.76 -7.27
CA LEU A 171 -3.85 -1.88 -8.13
C LEU A 171 -2.58 -2.61 -7.65
N GLY A 172 -1.59 -1.85 -7.18
CA GLY A 172 -0.38 -2.42 -6.57
C GLY A 172 -0.71 -3.31 -5.38
N ILE A 173 -1.50 -2.79 -4.42
CA ILE A 173 -1.92 -3.50 -3.22
C ILE A 173 -2.70 -4.78 -3.57
N LEU A 174 -3.69 -4.68 -4.47
CA LEU A 174 -4.48 -5.83 -4.89
C LEU A 174 -3.61 -6.94 -5.49
N ARG A 175 -2.64 -6.59 -6.34
CA ARG A 175 -1.69 -7.57 -6.92
C ARG A 175 -0.81 -8.20 -5.85
N SER A 176 -0.28 -7.42 -4.91
CA SER A 176 0.53 -7.94 -3.81
C SER A 176 -0.24 -8.91 -2.91
N MET A 177 -1.57 -8.78 -2.84
CA MET A 177 -2.47 -9.64 -2.08
C MET A 177 -3.06 -10.78 -2.90
N ASN A 178 -2.63 -10.93 -4.17
CA ASN A 178 -3.13 -11.90 -5.13
C ASN A 178 -4.66 -11.84 -5.33
N LEU A 179 -5.22 -10.63 -5.29
CA LEU A 179 -6.64 -10.37 -5.57
C LEU A 179 -6.85 -10.01 -7.05
N PRO A 180 -7.99 -10.39 -7.64
CA PRO A 180 -8.29 -10.09 -9.04
C PRO A 180 -8.50 -8.58 -9.22
N THR A 181 -7.56 -7.91 -9.89
CA THR A 181 -7.51 -6.45 -9.98
C THR A 181 -8.74 -5.85 -10.67
N SER A 182 -9.10 -6.37 -11.84
CA SER A 182 -10.20 -5.84 -12.66
C SER A 182 -11.55 -5.99 -11.94
N SER A 183 -11.92 -7.21 -11.53
CA SER A 183 -13.22 -7.46 -10.87
C SER A 183 -13.33 -6.74 -9.53
N THR A 184 -12.24 -6.68 -8.75
CA THR A 184 -12.23 -5.90 -7.49
C THR A 184 -12.49 -4.42 -7.75
N LEU A 185 -11.85 -3.82 -8.76
CA LEU A 185 -12.09 -2.43 -9.10
C LEU A 185 -13.49 -2.19 -9.67
N GLN A 186 -14.00 -3.11 -10.48
CA GLN A 186 -15.38 -3.04 -10.96
C GLN A 186 -16.35 -3.04 -9.79
N TYR A 187 -16.16 -3.94 -8.81
CA TYR A 187 -16.94 -3.98 -7.57
C TYR A 187 -16.85 -2.67 -6.78
N LEU A 188 -15.65 -2.16 -6.53
CA LEU A 188 -15.43 -0.93 -5.74
C LEU A 188 -15.92 0.35 -6.43
N ARG A 189 -16.02 0.34 -7.76
CA ARG A 189 -16.45 1.48 -8.58
C ARG A 189 -17.91 1.42 -9.01
N ASN A 190 -18.56 0.26 -8.91
CA ASN A 190 -19.93 0.07 -9.38
C ASN A 190 -20.90 1.04 -8.67
N ARG A 191 -21.77 1.69 -9.46
CA ARG A 191 -22.79 2.64 -8.98
C ARG A 191 -24.19 2.22 -9.36
N ARG A 192 -24.36 1.13 -10.12
CA ARG A 192 -25.63 0.68 -10.69
C ARG A 192 -26.45 -0.05 -9.64
N TYR A 193 -26.69 0.62 -8.52
CA TYR A 193 -27.50 0.16 -7.39
C TYR A 193 -28.73 1.06 -7.24
N GLY A 194 -29.82 0.52 -6.69
CA GLY A 194 -31.06 1.29 -6.48
C GLY A 194 -30.88 2.56 -5.63
N ILE A 195 -29.91 2.55 -4.70
CA ILE A 195 -29.54 3.71 -3.86
C ILE A 195 -28.21 4.36 -4.27
N GLY A 196 -27.69 4.02 -5.45
CA GLY A 196 -26.52 4.65 -6.07
C GLY A 196 -25.26 4.64 -5.19
N ASP A 197 -24.68 5.83 -4.98
CA ASP A 197 -23.40 6.01 -4.28
C ASP A 197 -23.46 5.61 -2.79
N TYR A 198 -24.63 5.58 -2.16
CA TYR A 198 -24.75 5.08 -0.79
C TYR A 198 -24.38 3.59 -0.71
N GLN A 199 -24.90 2.77 -1.64
CA GLN A 199 -24.54 1.34 -1.69
C GLN A 199 -23.06 1.17 -2.03
N ARG A 200 -22.53 1.95 -2.99
CA ARG A 200 -21.12 1.85 -3.36
C ARG A 200 -20.20 2.20 -2.18
N SER A 201 -20.50 3.28 -1.46
CA SER A 201 -19.73 3.69 -0.28
C SER A 201 -19.74 2.59 0.78
N HIS A 202 -20.89 1.94 0.99
CA HIS A 202 -21.01 0.81 1.91
C HIS A 202 -20.21 -0.41 1.44
N ASN A 203 -20.28 -0.77 0.16
CA ASN A 203 -19.49 -1.86 -0.42
C ASN A 203 -17.98 -1.64 -0.26
N GLN A 204 -17.51 -0.39 -0.39
CA GLN A 204 -16.11 -0.05 -0.13
C GLN A 204 -15.74 -0.27 1.35
N ALA A 205 -16.62 0.08 2.28
CA ALA A 205 -16.40 -0.16 3.72
C ALA A 205 -16.42 -1.66 4.05
N ASN A 206 -17.34 -2.43 3.46
CA ASN A 206 -17.38 -3.88 3.56
C ASN A 206 -16.08 -4.51 3.05
N PHE A 207 -15.61 -4.08 1.88
CA PHE A 207 -14.32 -4.52 1.35
C PHE A 207 -13.17 -4.24 2.33
N LEU A 208 -13.06 -3.01 2.86
CA LEU A 208 -12.03 -2.67 3.83
C LEU A 208 -12.10 -3.57 5.09
N LYS A 209 -13.32 -3.85 5.57
CA LYS A 209 -13.57 -4.77 6.67
C LYS A 209 -13.12 -6.20 6.33
N ASP A 210 -13.51 -6.73 5.19
CA ASP A 210 -13.13 -8.08 4.74
C ASP A 210 -11.61 -8.21 4.59
N MET A 211 -10.96 -7.15 4.09
CA MET A 211 -9.51 -7.08 3.96
C MET A 211 -8.80 -7.13 5.31
N ILE A 212 -9.31 -6.40 6.31
CA ILE A 212 -8.79 -6.46 7.68
C ILE A 212 -8.98 -7.86 8.25
N LEU A 213 -10.18 -8.42 8.18
CA LEU A 213 -10.48 -9.75 8.75
C LEU A 213 -9.63 -10.86 8.11
N SER A 214 -9.42 -10.79 6.79
CA SER A 214 -8.76 -11.86 6.04
C SER A 214 -7.23 -11.75 6.03
N TYR A 215 -6.68 -10.52 5.98
CA TYR A 215 -5.27 -10.29 5.68
C TYR A 215 -4.49 -9.55 6.77
N PHE A 216 -5.15 -8.99 7.80
CA PHE A 216 -4.46 -8.21 8.83
C PHE A 216 -3.30 -9.00 9.46
N TRP A 217 -3.51 -10.26 9.83
CA TRP A 217 -2.48 -11.06 10.49
C TRP A 217 -1.27 -11.34 9.60
N GLN A 218 -1.48 -11.53 8.30
CA GLN A 218 -0.40 -11.74 7.33
C GLN A 218 0.42 -10.47 7.17
N PHE A 219 -0.25 -9.31 7.05
CA PHE A 219 0.39 -8.00 7.03
C PHE A 219 1.14 -7.70 8.34
N TYR A 220 0.52 -7.97 9.49
CA TYR A 220 1.11 -7.72 10.81
C TYR A 220 2.42 -8.48 11.02
N LYS A 221 2.51 -9.72 10.51
CA LYS A 221 3.71 -10.56 10.58
C LYS A 221 4.88 -10.11 9.70
N LEU A 222 4.66 -9.19 8.78
CA LEU A 222 5.73 -8.67 7.95
C LEU A 222 6.78 -7.97 8.83
N PRO A 223 8.08 -8.08 8.49
CA PRO A 223 9.11 -7.30 9.16
C PRO A 223 8.76 -5.81 9.19
N VAL A 224 9.09 -5.11 10.27
CA VAL A 224 8.70 -3.69 10.48
C VAL A 224 9.15 -2.81 9.32
N ASN A 225 10.38 -2.98 8.84
CA ASN A 225 10.93 -2.27 7.69
C ASN A 225 10.14 -2.53 6.39
N PHE A 226 9.53 -3.71 6.25
CA PHE A 226 8.66 -4.02 5.11
C PHE A 226 7.31 -3.32 5.23
N ARG A 227 6.74 -3.27 6.43
CA ARG A 227 5.52 -2.49 6.70
C ARG A 227 5.75 -1.00 6.46
N GLU A 228 6.91 -0.49 6.87
CA GLU A 228 7.36 0.88 6.62
C GLU A 228 7.49 1.17 5.13
N PHE A 229 8.14 0.29 4.38
CA PHE A 229 8.23 0.41 2.92
C PHE A 229 6.84 0.49 2.27
N ILE A 230 5.91 -0.41 2.63
CA ILE A 230 4.53 -0.35 2.12
C ILE A 230 3.87 0.98 2.50
N PHE A 231 4.02 1.41 3.74
CA PHE A 231 3.43 2.65 4.24
C PHE A 231 3.91 3.86 3.43
N ASN A 232 5.21 3.93 3.15
CA ASN A 232 5.82 4.99 2.36
C ASN A 232 5.39 4.99 0.88
N THR A 233 4.67 3.96 0.41
CA THR A 233 4.07 3.97 -0.93
C THR A 233 2.78 4.78 -1.04
N ILE A 234 2.18 5.13 0.11
CA ILE A 234 0.93 5.88 0.25
C ILE A 234 1.27 7.33 0.60
N ASP A 235 0.46 8.27 0.10
CA ASP A 235 0.64 9.69 0.37
C ASP A 235 -0.21 10.11 1.59
N GLY A 236 0.22 11.09 2.38
CA GLY A 236 -0.54 11.54 3.56
C GLY A 236 0.29 12.38 4.53
N ASN A 237 -0.29 12.71 5.68
CA ASN A 237 0.40 13.36 6.80
C ASN A 237 0.54 12.46 8.03
N LEU A 238 0.02 11.23 7.99
CA LEU A 238 0.23 10.23 9.03
C LEU A 238 1.70 9.76 8.99
N ASP A 239 2.37 9.75 10.13
CA ASP A 239 3.72 9.20 10.24
C ASP A 239 3.69 7.69 10.54
N PHE A 240 4.75 6.99 10.14
CA PHE A 240 4.84 5.55 10.31
C PHE A 240 4.87 5.11 11.78
N SER A 241 5.44 5.92 12.69
CA SER A 241 5.50 5.57 14.11
C SER A 241 4.10 5.50 14.72
N THR A 242 3.27 6.51 14.47
CA THR A 242 1.87 6.55 14.88
C THR A 242 1.07 5.43 14.22
N ALA A 243 1.23 5.21 12.91
CA ALA A 243 0.55 4.12 12.21
C ALA A 243 0.90 2.74 12.81
N ASN A 244 2.20 2.50 13.03
CA ASN A 244 2.70 1.26 13.60
C ASN A 244 2.20 1.06 15.03
N TYR A 245 2.20 2.11 15.86
CA TYR A 245 1.61 2.08 17.21
C TYR A 245 0.15 1.62 17.20
N LEU A 246 -0.68 2.20 16.32
CA LEU A 246 -2.09 1.81 16.20
C LEU A 246 -2.26 0.37 15.71
N ILE A 247 -1.42 -0.09 14.77
CA ILE A 247 -1.41 -1.48 14.29
C ILE A 247 -1.05 -2.45 15.42
N GLU A 248 -0.03 -2.15 16.23
CA GLU A 248 0.35 -2.97 17.38
C GLU A 248 -0.76 -3.02 18.43
N ALA A 249 -1.39 -1.88 18.74
CA ALA A 249 -2.53 -1.82 19.65
C ALA A 249 -3.73 -2.63 19.14
N PHE A 250 -4.08 -2.48 17.86
CA PHE A 250 -5.15 -3.22 17.20
C PHE A 250 -4.90 -4.74 17.23
N ALA A 251 -3.64 -5.16 17.03
CA ALA A 251 -3.23 -6.57 17.12
C ALA A 251 -3.37 -7.12 18.55
N ARG A 252 -2.92 -6.39 19.58
CA ARG A 252 -3.06 -6.78 20.99
C ARG A 252 -4.52 -7.00 21.38
N LYS A 253 -5.42 -6.13 20.90
CA LYS A 253 -6.86 -6.20 21.16
C LYS A 253 -7.57 -7.28 20.35
N LYS A 254 -6.89 -7.93 19.39
CA LYS A 254 -7.42 -9.01 18.55
C LYS A 254 -8.70 -8.63 17.79
N ILE A 255 -8.82 -7.36 17.41
CA ILE A 255 -10.01 -6.80 16.76
C ILE A 255 -10.31 -7.53 15.44
N TYR A 256 -9.26 -7.88 14.68
CA TYR A 256 -9.35 -8.62 13.42
C TYR A 256 -9.92 -10.05 13.53
N LEU A 257 -10.10 -10.61 14.73
CA LEU A 257 -10.64 -11.97 14.88
C LEU A 257 -12.17 -12.02 14.79
N SER A 258 -12.86 -10.90 14.94
CA SER A 258 -14.33 -10.85 14.92
C SER A 258 -14.84 -9.73 14.03
N SER A 259 -15.77 -10.09 13.15
CA SER A 259 -16.51 -9.13 12.31
C SER A 259 -17.26 -8.10 13.16
N ASP A 260 -17.76 -8.49 14.34
CA ASP A 260 -18.54 -7.61 15.21
C ASP A 260 -17.70 -6.49 15.83
N ASN A 261 -16.38 -6.68 15.89
CA ASN A 261 -15.46 -5.67 16.40
C ASN A 261 -15.11 -4.60 15.34
N ILE A 262 -15.59 -4.74 14.10
CA ILE A 262 -15.42 -3.75 13.03
C ILE A 262 -16.79 -3.20 12.65
N ILE A 263 -17.08 -2.01 13.15
CA ILE A 263 -18.38 -1.35 13.06
C ILE A 263 -18.38 -0.40 11.86
N LEU A 264 -19.31 -0.62 10.93
CA LEU A 264 -19.47 0.22 9.75
C LEU A 264 -20.57 1.26 9.97
N ILE A 265 -20.24 2.53 9.75
CA ILE A 265 -21.16 3.66 9.87
C ILE A 265 -21.20 4.39 8.54
N SER A 266 -22.37 4.90 8.15
CA SER A 266 -22.50 5.81 7.00
C SER A 266 -22.97 7.18 7.47
N LYS A 267 -22.32 8.23 6.97
CA LYS A 267 -22.70 9.63 7.16
C LYS A 267 -22.86 10.33 5.81
N PRO A 268 -23.92 11.12 5.58
CA PRO A 268 -25.13 11.26 6.41
C PRO A 268 -25.86 9.91 6.56
N GLU A 269 -26.83 9.84 7.48
CA GLU A 269 -27.43 8.59 7.95
C GLU A 269 -27.81 7.62 6.82
N ARG A 270 -27.49 6.33 7.04
CA ARG A 270 -27.63 5.24 6.08
C ARG A 270 -29.08 5.14 5.56
N SER A 271 -29.23 4.94 4.26
CA SER A 271 -30.49 4.46 3.70
C SER A 271 -30.80 3.06 4.25
N LYS A 272 -32.00 2.83 4.78
CA LYS A 272 -32.43 1.51 5.30
C LYS A 272 -32.38 0.38 4.26
N TYR A 273 -32.15 0.70 2.99
CA TYR A 273 -32.13 -0.22 1.85
C TYR A 273 -30.72 -0.66 1.42
N VAL A 274 -29.67 -0.25 2.11
CA VAL A 274 -28.30 -0.72 1.81
C VAL A 274 -28.21 -2.21 2.14
N LYS A 275 -27.67 -2.98 1.21
CA LYS A 275 -27.44 -4.43 1.32
C LYS A 275 -26.01 -4.74 1.73
N GLU A 276 -25.81 -5.87 2.39
CA GLU A 276 -24.48 -6.42 2.64
C GLU A 276 -24.03 -7.22 1.42
N ILE A 277 -23.21 -6.59 0.58
CA ILE A 277 -22.66 -7.19 -0.64
C ILE A 277 -21.14 -7.30 -0.43
N HIS A 278 -20.59 -8.50 -0.57
CA HIS A 278 -19.16 -8.77 -0.45
C HIS A 278 -18.56 -8.98 -1.84
N LEU A 279 -17.23 -8.85 -1.96
CA LEU A 279 -16.52 -9.21 -3.18
C LEU A 279 -16.57 -10.74 -3.33
N GLU A 280 -17.17 -11.21 -4.43
CA GLU A 280 -17.12 -12.61 -4.81
C GLU A 280 -15.78 -12.88 -5.50
N VAL A 281 -14.88 -13.55 -4.77
CA VAL A 281 -13.64 -14.09 -5.34
C VAL A 281 -13.98 -15.50 -5.82
N GLU A 282 -14.54 -15.63 -7.03
CA GLU A 282 -14.70 -16.95 -7.63
C GLU A 282 -13.30 -17.59 -7.79
N ASN A 283 -13.15 -18.83 -7.32
CA ASN A 283 -11.91 -19.60 -7.46
C ASN A 283 -11.63 -19.99 -8.92
N GLU A 284 -12.61 -19.79 -9.80
CA GLU A 284 -12.49 -19.95 -11.23
C GLU A 284 -12.48 -18.55 -11.84
N GLU A 285 -11.37 -18.25 -12.52
CA GLU A 285 -11.15 -17.10 -13.40
C GLU A 285 -10.25 -15.96 -12.89
N PHE A 286 -8.96 -16.30 -12.85
CA PHE A 286 -7.86 -15.50 -13.42
C PHE A 286 -8.11 -15.06 -14.91
N THR A 287 -9.26 -15.44 -15.51
CA THR A 287 -9.65 -15.27 -16.91
C THR A 287 -10.70 -14.18 -17.18
N LEU A 288 -11.34 -13.57 -16.16
CA LEU A 288 -12.27 -12.45 -16.41
C LEU A 288 -11.56 -11.17 -16.90
N GLY A 289 -10.27 -10.99 -16.60
CA GLY A 289 -9.45 -9.93 -17.18
C GLY A 289 -8.97 -10.21 -18.60
N GLN A 290 -8.94 -11.48 -19.03
CA GLN A 290 -8.45 -11.89 -20.35
C GLN A 290 -9.54 -11.98 -21.43
N ASN A 291 -10.82 -11.87 -21.09
CA ASN A 291 -11.92 -11.83 -22.07
C ASN A 291 -12.70 -10.51 -22.08
N ASP A 292 -12.37 -9.58 -21.19
CA ASP A 292 -12.91 -8.22 -21.20
C ASP A 292 -12.16 -7.37 -22.24
N GLU A 293 -12.76 -7.20 -23.41
CA GLU A 293 -12.21 -6.40 -24.51
C GLU A 293 -11.98 -4.92 -24.11
N GLU A 294 -12.78 -4.37 -23.19
CA GLU A 294 -12.57 -3.02 -22.67
C GLU A 294 -11.29 -2.95 -21.83
N TYR A 295 -11.06 -3.96 -20.97
CA TYR A 295 -9.86 -4.06 -20.16
C TYR A 295 -8.59 -4.26 -21.01
N LYS A 296 -8.62 -5.15 -22.01
CA LYS A 296 -7.51 -5.32 -22.97
C LYS A 296 -7.18 -4.03 -23.69
N THR A 297 -8.20 -3.34 -24.18
CA THR A 297 -8.04 -2.05 -24.86
C THR A 297 -7.39 -1.03 -23.92
N TYR A 298 -7.86 -0.93 -22.69
CA TYR A 298 -7.27 -0.06 -21.67
C TYR A 298 -5.80 -0.39 -21.39
N GLN A 299 -5.42 -1.67 -21.31
CA GLN A 299 -4.02 -2.09 -21.12
C GLN A 299 -3.13 -1.65 -22.30
N ILE A 300 -3.58 -1.88 -23.54
CA ILE A 300 -2.87 -1.47 -24.76
C ILE A 300 -2.71 0.05 -24.82
N GLU A 301 -3.78 0.80 -24.54
CA GLU A 301 -3.75 2.27 -24.52
C GLU A 301 -2.83 2.81 -23.42
N MET A 302 -2.81 2.16 -22.25
CA MET A 302 -1.93 2.56 -21.16
C MET A 302 -0.45 2.35 -21.51
N GLU A 303 -0.11 1.18 -22.03
CA GLU A 303 1.25 0.87 -22.47
C GLU A 303 1.69 1.84 -23.57
N THR A 304 0.85 2.06 -24.57
CA THR A 304 1.12 2.99 -25.68
C THR A 304 1.34 4.41 -25.17
N TYR A 305 0.50 4.88 -24.24
CA TYR A 305 0.63 6.19 -23.63
C TYR A 305 1.97 6.35 -22.90
N LEU A 306 2.33 5.40 -22.03
CA LEU A 306 3.57 5.47 -21.25
C LEU A 306 4.81 5.40 -22.15
N ASN A 307 4.80 4.53 -23.16
CA ASN A 307 5.90 4.45 -24.13
C ASN A 307 6.09 5.75 -24.92
N ASN A 308 5.00 6.37 -25.40
CA ASN A 308 5.05 7.64 -26.11
C ASN A 308 5.50 8.80 -25.21
N LEU A 309 5.04 8.81 -23.96
CA LEU A 309 5.47 9.77 -22.95
C LEU A 309 6.98 9.68 -22.71
N ILE A 310 7.49 8.48 -22.41
CA ILE A 310 8.91 8.24 -22.16
C ILE A 310 9.75 8.68 -23.36
N LYS A 311 9.37 8.27 -24.58
CA LYS A 311 10.07 8.67 -25.82
C LYS A 311 10.14 10.19 -25.99
N THR A 312 9.06 10.88 -25.63
CA THR A 312 9.01 12.34 -25.69
C THR A 312 9.94 12.98 -24.66
N ILE A 313 10.04 12.41 -23.46
CA ILE A 313 10.92 12.88 -22.39
C ILE A 313 12.39 12.62 -22.76
N GLU A 314 12.72 11.43 -23.28
CA GLU A 314 14.05 11.08 -23.78
C GLU A 314 14.54 12.11 -24.81
N ASN A 315 13.71 12.45 -25.80
CA ASN A 315 14.03 13.46 -26.81
C ASN A 315 14.27 14.85 -26.20
N ASP A 316 13.49 15.24 -25.20
CA ASP A 316 13.66 16.51 -24.49
C ASP A 316 14.99 16.56 -23.73
N VAL A 317 15.35 15.47 -23.05
CA VAL A 317 16.62 15.32 -22.33
C VAL A 317 17.80 15.40 -23.31
N ILE A 318 17.76 14.66 -24.42
CA ILE A 318 18.82 14.68 -25.46
C ILE A 318 18.99 16.07 -26.05
N SER A 319 17.89 16.80 -26.21
CA SER A 319 17.89 18.17 -26.74
C SER A 319 18.26 19.24 -25.70
N GLY A 320 18.63 18.86 -24.47
CA GLY A 320 18.99 19.76 -23.39
C GLY A 320 17.82 20.45 -22.67
N HIS A 321 16.57 20.10 -22.98
CA HIS A 321 15.37 20.69 -22.39
C HIS A 321 14.91 19.98 -21.11
N LYS A 322 15.80 19.83 -20.13
CA LYS A 322 15.57 19.07 -18.88
C LYS A 322 14.34 19.52 -18.08
N ASN A 323 14.12 20.83 -17.95
CA ASN A 323 12.92 21.35 -17.26
C ASN A 323 11.60 20.96 -17.95
N ARG A 324 11.60 20.92 -19.29
CA ARG A 324 10.43 20.49 -20.07
C ARG A 324 10.18 18.99 -19.91
N ALA A 325 11.24 18.20 -19.94
CA ALA A 325 11.22 16.77 -19.66
C ALA A 325 10.62 16.50 -18.25
N TYR A 326 11.15 17.16 -17.23
CA TYR A 326 10.68 16.99 -15.86
C TYR A 326 9.21 17.39 -15.67
N THR A 327 8.77 18.49 -16.31
CA THR A 327 7.36 18.91 -16.24
C THR A 327 6.41 17.85 -16.81
N LYS A 328 6.79 17.16 -17.90
CA LYS A 328 6.02 16.05 -18.47
C LYS A 328 6.05 14.79 -17.61
N LEU A 329 7.19 14.52 -16.96
CA LEU A 329 7.40 13.32 -16.14
C LEU A 329 6.71 13.40 -14.78
N LYS A 330 6.74 14.56 -14.13
CA LYS A 330 6.40 14.74 -12.71
C LYS A 330 5.05 14.11 -12.34
N ILE A 331 3.99 14.42 -13.09
CA ILE A 331 2.64 13.95 -12.74
C ILE A 331 2.49 12.44 -12.97
N PRO A 332 2.78 11.89 -14.17
CA PRO A 332 2.77 10.44 -14.41
C PRO A 332 3.61 9.62 -13.43
N PHE A 333 4.78 10.15 -13.05
CA PHE A 333 5.69 9.49 -12.12
C PHE A 333 5.13 9.47 -10.70
N ASN A 334 4.67 10.62 -10.20
CA ASN A 334 4.03 10.73 -8.88
C ASN A 334 2.74 9.89 -8.79
N GLN A 335 1.97 9.81 -9.88
CA GLN A 335 0.78 8.96 -9.97
C GLN A 335 1.11 7.47 -10.09
N LYS A 336 2.40 7.08 -10.15
CA LYS A 336 2.88 5.70 -10.28
C LYS A 336 2.19 4.94 -11.43
N LEU A 337 1.98 5.60 -12.58
CA LEU A 337 1.11 5.08 -13.65
C LEU A 337 1.53 3.70 -14.18
N TRP A 338 2.81 3.31 -14.05
CA TRP A 338 3.28 1.97 -14.41
C TRP A 338 2.57 0.86 -13.63
N LEU A 339 2.10 1.12 -12.40
CA LEU A 339 1.29 0.16 -11.64
C LEU A 339 -0.09 -0.11 -12.28
N GLN A 340 -0.48 0.62 -13.33
CA GLN A 340 -1.72 0.32 -14.06
C GLN A 340 -1.51 -0.76 -15.13
N ILE A 341 -0.26 -1.12 -15.43
CA ILE A 341 0.11 -2.20 -16.34
C ILE A 341 0.03 -3.54 -15.59
N ASP A 342 -0.76 -4.46 -16.13
CA ASP A 342 -0.99 -5.77 -15.52
C ASP A 342 0.18 -6.73 -15.77
N ASN A 343 0.65 -6.80 -17.01
CA ASN A 343 1.80 -7.62 -17.38
C ASN A 343 3.05 -7.16 -16.62
N GLU A 344 3.60 -8.07 -15.81
CA GLU A 344 4.73 -7.77 -14.91
C GLU A 344 6.00 -7.39 -15.66
N GLU A 345 6.31 -8.06 -16.77
CA GLU A 345 7.53 -7.82 -17.52
C GLU A 345 7.49 -6.45 -18.23
N VAL A 346 6.34 -6.10 -18.82
CA VAL A 346 6.09 -4.78 -19.42
C VAL A 346 6.13 -3.69 -18.35
N ARG A 347 5.49 -3.93 -17.19
CA ARG A 347 5.46 -2.99 -16.07
C ARG A 347 6.87 -2.70 -15.55
N ASP A 348 7.67 -3.73 -15.31
CA ASP A 348 9.03 -3.59 -14.78
C ASP A 348 9.93 -2.83 -15.77
N GLU A 349 9.79 -3.09 -17.08
CA GLU A 349 10.53 -2.34 -18.11
C GLU A 349 10.12 -0.87 -18.16
N ILE A 350 8.81 -0.57 -18.13
CA ILE A 350 8.31 0.81 -18.11
C ILE A 350 8.75 1.53 -16.83
N HIS A 351 8.69 0.86 -15.67
CA HIS A 351 9.11 1.44 -14.40
C HIS A 351 10.60 1.80 -14.43
N TYR A 352 11.45 0.87 -14.88
CA TYR A 352 12.88 1.13 -15.08
C TYR A 352 13.12 2.35 -15.97
N ARG A 353 12.49 2.39 -17.15
CA ARG A 353 12.67 3.50 -18.10
C ARG A 353 12.19 4.84 -17.54
N LEU A 354 11.12 4.84 -16.74
CA LEU A 354 10.66 6.05 -16.04
C LEU A 354 11.68 6.53 -15.01
N VAL A 355 12.31 5.64 -14.25
CA VAL A 355 13.39 5.99 -13.30
C VAL A 355 14.62 6.50 -14.06
N GLU A 356 14.98 5.86 -15.16
CA GLU A 356 16.11 6.27 -16.01
C GLU A 356 15.91 7.70 -16.54
N VAL A 357 14.76 8.02 -17.12
CA VAL A 357 14.49 9.40 -17.56
C VAL A 357 14.36 10.38 -16.40
N TYR A 358 13.92 9.93 -15.21
CA TYR A 358 13.86 10.77 -14.01
C TYR A 358 15.25 11.25 -13.62
N VAL A 359 16.18 10.31 -13.41
CA VAL A 359 17.56 10.61 -13.03
C VAL A 359 18.24 11.51 -14.06
N ASN A 360 17.94 11.34 -15.35
CA ASN A 360 18.54 12.15 -16.41
C ASN A 360 17.91 13.56 -16.58
N CYS A 361 16.66 13.75 -16.16
CA CYS A 361 15.94 15.03 -16.32
C CYS A 361 16.03 15.94 -15.10
N VAL A 362 16.23 15.41 -13.90
CA VAL A 362 16.29 16.21 -12.66
C VAL A 362 17.69 16.78 -12.46
N GLU A 363 17.78 18.10 -12.28
CA GLU A 363 19.07 18.78 -12.03
C GLU A 363 19.55 18.61 -10.58
N ASP A 364 18.62 18.39 -9.65
CA ASP A 364 18.92 18.08 -8.26
C ASP A 364 19.47 16.65 -8.13
N VAL A 365 20.79 16.58 -7.94
CA VAL A 365 21.54 15.33 -7.82
C VAL A 365 21.11 14.54 -6.60
N GLU A 366 20.83 15.19 -5.47
CA GLU A 366 20.43 14.50 -4.24
C GLU A 366 19.03 13.90 -4.38
N LYS A 367 18.11 14.62 -5.04
CA LYS A 367 16.80 14.07 -5.37
C LYS A 367 16.88 12.87 -6.31
N SER A 368 17.77 12.92 -7.30
CA SER A 368 17.97 11.83 -8.26
C SER A 368 18.56 10.59 -7.59
N LYS A 369 19.57 10.77 -6.72
CA LYS A 369 20.14 9.69 -5.90
C LYS A 369 19.09 9.07 -5.00
N TYR A 370 18.29 9.89 -4.32
CA TYR A 370 17.23 9.41 -3.43
C TYR A 370 16.25 8.49 -4.18
N ILE A 371 15.71 8.94 -5.31
CA ILE A 371 14.77 8.13 -6.12
C ILE A 371 15.43 6.83 -6.61
N LEU A 372 16.70 6.89 -7.02
CA LEU A 372 17.41 5.71 -7.48
C LEU A 372 17.66 4.69 -6.36
N GLU A 373 18.01 5.15 -5.15
CA GLU A 373 18.19 4.26 -4.00
C GLU A 373 16.86 3.65 -3.53
N GLU A 374 15.77 4.43 -3.51
CA GLU A 374 14.43 3.90 -3.23
C GLU A 374 14.04 2.82 -4.24
N TYR A 375 14.30 3.05 -5.53
CA TYR A 375 14.04 2.05 -6.57
C TYR A 375 14.90 0.79 -6.39
N LYS A 376 16.20 0.91 -6.06
CA LYS A 376 17.04 -0.26 -5.76
C LYS A 376 16.55 -1.04 -4.55
N ASN A 377 16.07 -0.35 -3.52
CA ASN A 377 15.50 -0.97 -2.32
C ASN A 377 14.25 -1.77 -2.67
N GLU A 378 13.34 -1.21 -3.48
CA GLU A 378 12.19 -1.91 -4.04
C GLU A 378 12.61 -3.17 -4.82
N LEU A 379 13.58 -3.05 -5.73
CA LEU A 379 14.03 -4.17 -6.55
C LEU A 379 14.64 -5.31 -5.73
N LYS A 380 15.38 -4.99 -4.67
CA LYS A 380 15.90 -5.99 -3.72
C LYS A 380 14.76 -6.68 -2.97
N LEU A 381 13.77 -5.90 -2.55
CA LEU A 381 12.60 -6.39 -1.81
C LEU A 381 11.80 -7.43 -2.61
N PHE A 382 11.64 -7.17 -3.91
CA PHE A 382 10.89 -8.03 -4.83
C PHE A 382 11.78 -8.99 -5.65
N ASN A 383 13.06 -9.16 -5.29
CA ASN A 383 14.02 -10.04 -5.96
C ASN A 383 14.15 -9.83 -7.48
N LYS A 384 14.12 -8.57 -7.93
CA LYS A 384 14.17 -8.17 -9.35
C LYS A 384 15.60 -8.00 -9.86
N THR A 385 16.35 -9.10 -9.92
CA THR A 385 17.81 -9.09 -10.20
C THR A 385 18.19 -8.40 -11.53
N LYS A 386 17.45 -8.66 -12.61
CA LYS A 386 17.67 -8.05 -13.94
C LYS A 386 17.68 -6.52 -13.88
N TYR A 387 16.68 -5.94 -13.22
CA TYR A 387 16.52 -4.49 -13.13
C TYR A 387 17.42 -3.87 -12.06
N LEU A 388 17.77 -4.63 -11.02
CA LEU A 388 18.72 -4.19 -10.01
C LEU A 388 20.09 -3.89 -10.64
N GLN A 389 20.57 -4.78 -11.51
CA GLN A 389 21.82 -4.55 -12.24
C GLN A 389 21.75 -3.31 -13.13
N LYS A 390 20.65 -3.13 -13.89
CA LYS A 390 20.45 -1.92 -14.70
C LYS A 390 20.46 -0.63 -13.85
N ALA A 391 19.80 -0.65 -12.68
CA ALA A 391 19.76 0.50 -11.77
C ALA A 391 21.12 0.81 -11.12
N GLU A 392 21.93 -0.22 -10.83
CA GLU A 392 23.31 -0.05 -10.35
C GLU A 392 24.21 0.61 -11.39
N ASP A 393 24.07 0.24 -12.66
CA ASP A 393 24.86 0.81 -13.75
C ASP A 393 24.44 2.24 -14.09
N LEU A 394 23.15 2.56 -13.96
CA LEU A 394 22.65 3.93 -14.06
C LEU A 394 23.30 4.85 -13.02
N GLY A 395 23.44 4.38 -11.78
CA GLY A 395 24.06 5.15 -10.70
C GLY A 395 25.58 5.38 -10.81
N LYS A 396 26.26 4.68 -11.73
CA LYS A 396 27.69 4.88 -12.03
C LYS A 396 27.92 5.90 -13.15
N SER A 397 26.87 6.22 -13.90
CA SER A 397 26.94 6.98 -15.16
C SER A 397 26.57 8.46 -15.01
N GLY A 398 26.08 8.87 -13.84
CA GLY A 398 25.81 10.27 -13.45
C GLY A 398 26.63 10.67 -12.25
#